data_AF-A0A914N8K2-F1
#
_entry.id   AF-A0A914N8K2-F1
#
_cell.length_a   1.000
_cell.length_b   1.000
_cell.length_c   1.000
_cell.angle_alpha   90.00
_cell.angle_beta   90.00
_cell.angle_gamma   90.00
#
_symmetry.space_group_name_H-M   'P 1'
#
loop_
_entity.id
_entity.type
_entity.pdbx_description
1 polymer ?
#
loop_
_entity_poly.entity_id
_entity_poly.type
_entity_poly.pdbx_seq_one_letter_code
_entity_poly.pdbx_strand_id
1 'polypeptide(L)'
;MGGDTVTDCSSLEGRDYKARLSYNPGKSNRKAPLAYGLESKILHTHHAKVADGIIYCRFSQLIQPPESVQPQFVRPLNAPIFILLASGVTRGKGNLNN
;
A
#
# COMPACT_ATOMS: atom_id res chain seq x y z
N MET A 1 5.09 3.82 16.36
CA MET A 1 4.74 3.70 14.93
C MET A 1 6.04 3.59 14.17
N GLY A 2 6.38 2.37 13.75
CA GLY A 2 7.71 2.03 13.26
C GLY A 2 7.78 0.56 12.89
N GLY A 3 7.14 0.21 11.78
CA GLY A 3 6.96 -1.17 11.31
C GLY A 3 5.52 -1.53 10.96
N ASP A 4 4.58 -0.57 11.06
CA ASP A 4 3.16 -0.83 10.82
C ASP A 4 2.91 -1.15 9.34
N THR A 5 2.13 -2.19 9.08
CA THR A 5 1.66 -2.56 7.73
C THR A 5 0.71 -1.50 7.21
N VAL A 6 0.97 -1.02 6.00
CA VAL A 6 0.14 -0.03 5.30
C VAL A 6 -0.25 -0.61 3.95
N THR A 7 -1.54 -0.55 3.64
CA THR A 7 -2.03 -0.77 2.28
C THR A 7 -2.43 0.59 1.74
N ASP A 8 -1.68 1.12 0.78
CA ASP A 8 -1.98 2.40 0.14
C ASP A 8 -2.56 2.21 -1.26
N CYS A 9 -3.35 3.17 -1.75
CA CYS A 9 -3.79 3.19 -3.14
C CYS A 9 -3.26 4.44 -3.82
N SER A 10 -2.35 4.23 -4.78
CA SER A 10 -1.57 5.31 -5.37
C SER A 10 -1.30 5.10 -6.86
N SER A 11 -1.22 6.20 -7.59
CA SER A 11 -0.71 6.26 -8.96
C SER A 11 0.78 6.64 -8.92
N LEU A 12 1.58 6.00 -9.77
CA LEU A 12 3.00 6.34 -9.95
C LEU A 12 3.23 6.60 -11.43
N GLU A 13 3.96 7.68 -11.76
CA GLU A 13 4.30 8.05 -13.15
C GLU A 13 3.07 8.20 -14.08
N GLY A 14 1.93 8.65 -13.55
CA GLY A 14 0.70 8.82 -14.34
C GLY A 14 0.04 7.51 -14.77
N ARG A 15 0.47 6.36 -14.22
CA ARG A 15 -0.17 5.06 -14.45
C ARG A 15 -1.47 4.94 -13.66
N ASP A 16 -2.26 3.91 -13.95
CA ASP A 16 -3.48 3.61 -13.21
C ASP A 16 -3.23 3.50 -11.71
N TYR A 17 -4.22 3.95 -10.93
CA TYR A 17 -4.23 3.78 -9.49
C TYR A 17 -4.28 2.29 -9.15
N LYS A 18 -3.46 1.88 -8.18
CA LYS A 18 -3.49 0.51 -7.68
C LYS A 18 -3.18 0.47 -6.20
N ALA A 19 -3.76 -0.51 -5.53
CA ALA A 19 -3.39 -0.83 -4.16
C ALA A 19 -1.94 -1.38 -4.13
N ARG A 20 -1.20 -1.05 -3.08
CA ARG A 20 0.20 -1.45 -2.86
C ARG A 20 0.42 -1.85 -1.41
N LEU A 21 1.31 -2.81 -1.22
CA LEU A 21 1.79 -3.19 0.11
C LEU A 21 2.98 -2.30 0.48
N SER A 22 2.84 -1.63 1.62
CA SER A 22 3.82 -0.71 2.16
C SER A 22 3.96 -0.93 3.67
N TYR A 23 5.00 -0.35 4.25
CA TYR A 23 5.22 -0.35 5.69
C TYR A 23 5.83 0.98 6.10
N ASN A 24 5.60 1.39 7.36
CA ASN A 24 6.10 2.66 7.87
C ASN A 24 7.29 2.48 8.82
N PRO A 25 8.55 2.48 8.35
CA PRO A 25 9.72 2.56 9.22
C PRO A 25 9.85 3.99 9.80
N GLY A 26 9.17 4.22 10.92
CA GLY A 26 9.19 5.48 11.66
C GLY A 26 8.14 6.45 11.15
N LYS A 27 8.58 7.48 10.41
CA LYS A 27 7.72 8.57 9.87
C LYS A 27 7.68 8.60 8.34
N SER A 28 8.09 7.54 7.68
CA SER A 28 8.21 7.46 6.22
C SER A 28 7.54 6.19 5.71
N ASN A 29 6.66 6.30 4.72
CA ASN A 29 6.06 5.14 4.07
C ASN A 29 7.05 4.56 3.05
N ARG A 30 7.32 3.26 3.12
CA ARG A 30 8.17 2.53 2.18
C ARG A 30 7.43 1.37 1.56
N LYS A 31 7.69 1.09 0.29
CA LYS A 31 7.16 -0.10 -0.38
C LYS A 31 7.67 -1.37 0.33
N ALA A 32 6.79 -2.36 0.53
CA ALA A 32 7.19 -3.66 1.05
C ALA A 32 8.23 -4.32 0.11
N PRO A 33 9.38 -4.78 0.62
CA PRO A 33 10.47 -5.38 -0.17
C PRO A 33 10.14 -6.83 -0.55
N LEU A 34 9.16 -7.00 -1.43
CA LEU A 34 8.69 -8.31 -1.89
C LEU A 34 9.41 -8.75 -3.16
N ALA A 35 9.62 -10.06 -3.32
CA ALA A 35 10.11 -10.64 -4.56
C ALA A 35 9.17 -10.34 -5.74
N TYR A 36 9.72 -10.34 -6.96
CA TYR A 36 8.94 -10.05 -8.16
C TYR A 36 7.74 -11.00 -8.31
N GLY A 37 6.56 -10.44 -8.60
CA GLY A 37 5.31 -11.19 -8.75
C GLY A 37 4.66 -11.68 -7.46
N LEU A 38 5.29 -11.50 -6.29
CA LEU A 38 4.72 -11.92 -5.01
C LEU A 38 3.65 -10.94 -4.52
N GLU A 39 3.83 -9.64 -4.81
CA GLU A 39 2.86 -8.60 -4.48
C GLU A 39 1.49 -8.88 -5.12
N SER A 40 1.44 -9.30 -6.39
CA SER A 40 0.18 -9.62 -7.09
C SER A 40 -0.50 -10.91 -6.61
N LYS A 41 0.22 -11.78 -5.89
CA LYS A 41 -0.37 -12.96 -5.23
C LYS A 41 -1.00 -12.60 -3.89
N ILE A 42 -0.52 -11.54 -3.25
CA ILE A 42 -0.94 -11.12 -1.91
C ILE A 42 -2.03 -10.06 -2.00
N LEU A 43 -1.91 -9.13 -2.94
CA LEU A 43 -2.79 -7.97 -3.07
C LEU A 43 -3.30 -7.88 -4.51
N HIS A 44 -4.63 -7.86 -4.64
CA HIS A 44 -5.28 -7.71 -5.93
C HIS A 44 -6.21 -6.49 -5.91
N THR A 45 -5.97 -5.56 -6.83
CA THR A 45 -6.84 -4.39 -7.01
C THR A 45 -7.98 -4.76 -7.94
N HIS A 46 -9.22 -4.71 -7.44
CA HIS A 46 -10.42 -4.96 -8.24
C HIS A 46 -10.82 -3.73 -9.04
N HIS A 47 -10.72 -2.56 -8.42
CA HIS A 47 -11.14 -1.30 -9.02
C HIS A 47 -10.44 -0.14 -8.32
N ALA A 48 -9.95 0.82 -9.09
CA ALA A 48 -9.44 2.08 -8.58
C ALA A 48 -9.89 3.21 -9.51
N LYS A 49 -10.50 4.25 -8.94
CA LYS A 49 -10.89 5.46 -9.70
C LYS A 49 -10.69 6.70 -8.86
N VAL A 50 -10.54 7.82 -9.55
CA VAL A 50 -10.64 9.15 -8.95
C VAL A 50 -11.93 9.78 -9.42
N ALA A 51 -12.76 10.21 -8.47
CA ALA A 51 -13.96 10.98 -8.74
C ALA A 51 -14.03 12.10 -7.69
N ASP A 52 -14.25 13.33 -8.13
CA ASP A 52 -14.41 14.51 -7.27
C ASP A 52 -13.25 14.73 -6.28
N GLY A 53 -12.01 14.47 -6.74
CA GLY A 53 -10.81 14.59 -5.90
C GLY A 53 -10.63 13.48 -4.86
N ILE A 54 -11.52 12.48 -4.83
CA ILE A 54 -11.47 11.34 -3.93
C ILE A 54 -10.98 10.10 -4.68
N ILE A 55 -10.01 9.38 -4.10
CA ILE A 55 -9.54 8.09 -4.60
C ILE A 55 -10.43 6.98 -4.01
N TYR A 56 -11.14 6.26 -4.87
CA TYR A 56 -11.90 5.07 -4.51
C TYR A 56 -11.12 3.84 -4.93
N CYS A 57 -10.73 3.02 -3.96
CA CYS A 57 -9.93 1.83 -4.20
C CYS A 57 -10.56 0.62 -3.54
N ARG A 58 -10.89 -0.40 -4.35
CA ARG A 58 -11.39 -1.69 -3.90
C ARG A 58 -10.36 -2.75 -4.22
N PHE A 59 -9.92 -3.47 -3.20
CA PHE A 59 -8.90 -4.51 -3.31
C PHE A 59 -9.23 -5.68 -2.39
N SER A 60 -8.62 -6.82 -2.67
CA SER A 60 -8.54 -7.97 -1.78
C SER A 60 -7.08 -8.20 -1.41
N GLN A 61 -6.84 -8.60 -0.17
CA GLN A 61 -5.52 -8.91 0.34
C GLN A 61 -5.57 -10.25 1.07
N LEU A 62 -4.52 -11.05 0.94
CA LEU A 62 -4.33 -12.18 1.83
C LEU A 62 -4.24 -11.71 3.28
N ILE A 63 -4.75 -12.54 4.18
CA ILE A 63 -4.72 -12.30 5.63
C ILE A 63 -3.50 -13.00 6.24
N GLN A 64 -3.11 -14.12 5.63
CA GLN A 64 -1.93 -14.88 5.97
C GLN A 64 -0.89 -14.72 4.85
N PRO A 65 0.32 -14.24 5.15
CA PRO A 65 1.38 -14.16 4.14
C PRO A 65 1.82 -15.57 3.70
N PRO A 66 2.29 -15.72 2.45
CA PRO A 66 3.10 -16.86 2.07
C PRO A 66 4.35 -16.99 2.97
N GLU A 67 4.88 -18.20 3.16
CA GLU A 67 6.02 -18.46 4.07
C GLU A 67 7.26 -17.61 3.77
N SER A 68 7.47 -17.21 2.51
CA SER A 68 8.57 -16.36 2.08
C SER A 68 8.39 -14.87 2.37
N VAL A 69 7.26 -14.47 2.97
CA VAL A 69 6.92 -13.09 3.28
C VAL A 69 6.83 -12.87 4.78
N GLN A 70 7.55 -11.86 5.25
CA GLN A 70 7.51 -11.50 6.66
C GLN A 70 6.11 -11.02 7.05
N PRO A 71 5.57 -11.49 8.19
CA PRO A 71 4.20 -11.16 8.60
C PRO A 71 3.88 -9.67 8.65
N GLN A 72 4.86 -8.80 8.94
CA GLN A 72 4.60 -7.36 9.00
C GLN A 72 4.22 -6.71 7.66
N PHE A 73 4.36 -7.41 6.52
CA PHE A 73 3.95 -6.88 5.22
C PHE A 73 2.51 -7.23 4.84
N VAL A 74 1.86 -8.09 5.63
CA VAL A 74 0.48 -8.52 5.41
C VAL A 74 -0.32 -8.29 6.67
N ARG A 75 -1.37 -7.48 6.57
CA ARG A 75 -2.15 -7.11 7.75
C ARG A 75 -3.07 -8.27 8.15
N PRO A 76 -3.04 -8.72 9.43
CA PRO A 76 -3.91 -9.80 9.88
C PRO A 76 -5.32 -9.27 10.23
N LEU A 77 -6.33 -10.16 10.20
CA LEU A 77 -7.75 -9.80 10.44
C LEU A 77 -8.04 -9.30 11.86
N ASN A 78 -7.25 -9.74 12.83
CA ASN A 78 -7.42 -9.39 14.24
C ASN A 78 -6.74 -8.07 14.62
N ALA A 79 -6.12 -7.37 13.67
CA ALA A 79 -5.54 -6.05 13.91
C ALA A 79 -6.56 -4.94 13.61
N PRO A 80 -6.74 -3.94 14.50
CA PRO A 80 -7.62 -2.80 14.24
C PRO A 80 -7.17 -2.07 12.98
N ILE A 81 -8.09 -1.64 12.11
CA ILE A 81 -7.77 -0.94 10.86
C ILE A 81 -7.87 0.56 11.09
N PHE A 82 -6.84 1.30 10.71
CA PHE A 82 -6.83 2.76 10.71
C PHE A 82 -6.70 3.25 9.27
N ILE A 83 -7.64 4.10 8.84
CA ILE A 83 -7.60 4.73 7.53
C ILE A 83 -6.96 6.11 7.71
N LEU A 84 -5.77 6.30 7.15
CA LEU A 84 -5.10 7.59 7.07
C LEU A 84 -5.33 8.17 5.67
N LEU A 85 -6.06 9.28 5.62
CA LEU A 85 -6.25 10.07 4.41
C LEU A 85 -5.25 11.22 4.41
N ALA A 86 -4.44 11.32 3.36
CA ALA A 86 -3.51 12.42 3.14
C ALA A 86 -3.62 12.91 1.70
N SER A 87 -3.64 14.23 1.51
CA SER A 87 -3.59 14.89 0.20
C SER A 87 -2.37 15.80 0.13
N GLY A 88 -1.71 15.86 -1.03
CA GLY A 88 -0.52 16.66 -1.21
C GLY A 88 0.03 16.57 -2.62
N VAL A 89 0.91 17.51 -2.99
CA VAL A 89 1.55 17.54 -4.31
C VAL A 89 2.65 16.47 -4.35
N THR A 90 2.44 15.40 -5.14
CA THR A 90 3.46 14.39 -5.40
C THR A 90 4.47 14.90 -6.42
N ARG A 91 5.75 15.12 -6.03
CA ARG A 91 6.84 15.24 -7.02
C ARG A 91 7.03 13.87 -7.66
N GLY A 92 6.97 13.80 -8.99
CA GLY A 92 6.75 12.60 -9.81
C GLY A 92 7.65 11.37 -9.61
N LYS A 93 8.57 11.37 -8.63
CA LYS A 93 9.39 10.22 -8.26
C LYS A 93 8.90 9.46 -7.01
N GLY A 94 7.84 9.90 -6.33
CA GLY A 94 7.36 9.23 -5.11
C GLY A 94 8.44 9.10 -4.02
N ASN A 95 9.49 9.91 -4.09
CA ASN A 95 10.64 9.84 -3.20
C ASN A 95 10.54 11.00 -2.21
N LEU A 96 10.26 10.69 -0.95
CA LEU A 96 10.43 11.61 0.17
C LEU A 96 11.92 11.61 0.56
N ASN A 97 12.74 12.30 -0.24
CA ASN A 97 14.10 12.64 0.19
C ASN A 97 14.11 14.11 0.62
N ASN A 98 14.29 14.32 1.93
CA ASN A 98 15.02 15.48 2.44
C ASN A 98 16.51 15.15 2.36
#